data_AF-A0A2L0LKS2-F1
#
_entry.id   AF-A0A2L0LKS2-F1
#
_cell.length_a   1.000
_cell.length_b   1.000
_cell.length_c   1.000
_cell.angle_alpha   90.00
_cell.angle_beta   90.00
_cell.angle_gamma   90.00
#
_symmetry.space_group_name_H-M   'P 1'
#
loop_
_entity.id
_entity.type
_entity.pdbx_description
1 polymer ?
#
loop_
_entity_poly.entity_id
_entity_poly.type
_entity_poly.pdbx_seq_one_letter_code
_entity_poly.pdbx_strand_id
1 'polypeptide(L)'
;MIDPATGMKPGERYTVENLERVHPFTGFFLDGKYYLGPELLTAVGWLEGRRFIYDNLDATGEPVFANRFAGEIKDLVLTLADGTSLAVSRLEHWPPDEGGSEVEQPGQRPSVPEVPAFTATQGRRLVAGVERLQRHPAAILATALALGFVAGWVLAALERRRH
;
A
#
# COMPACT_ATOMS: atom_id res chain seq x y z
N MET A 1 9.25 14.27 0.08
CA MET A 1 8.48 14.39 -1.17
C MET A 1 8.84 13.19 -2.02
N ILE A 2 7.85 12.47 -2.56
CA ILE A 2 8.12 11.33 -3.45
C ILE A 2 8.77 11.85 -4.73
N ASP A 3 9.80 11.16 -5.22
CA ASP A 3 10.44 11.50 -6.49
C ASP A 3 9.46 11.23 -7.65
N PRO A 4 9.13 12.23 -8.49
CA PRO A 4 8.21 12.06 -9.63
C PRO A 4 8.62 10.94 -10.59
N ALA A 5 9.92 10.64 -10.70
CA ALA A 5 10.43 9.59 -11.59
C ALA A 5 10.02 8.18 -11.15
N THR A 6 9.53 8.00 -9.91
CA THR A 6 8.98 6.72 -9.46
C THR A 6 7.64 6.40 -10.14
N GLY A 7 6.94 7.42 -10.67
CA GLY A 7 5.57 7.29 -11.17
C GLY A 7 4.50 7.27 -10.08
N MET A 8 4.88 7.24 -8.79
CA MET A 8 3.96 7.24 -7.67
C MET A 8 3.45 8.65 -7.34
N LYS A 9 2.20 8.74 -6.91
CA LYS A 9 1.55 9.98 -6.48
C LYS A 9 1.35 10.02 -4.97
N PRO A 10 1.48 11.21 -4.33
CA PRO A 10 1.14 11.39 -2.93
C PRO A 10 -0.32 11.03 -2.63
N GLY A 11 -0.55 10.42 -1.47
CA GLY A 11 -1.86 9.96 -1.00
C GLY A 11 -2.41 8.70 -1.68
N GLU A 12 -1.73 8.17 -2.71
CA GLU A 12 -2.11 6.92 -3.36
C GLU A 12 -1.34 5.74 -2.77
N ARG A 13 -1.98 4.56 -2.80
CA ARG A 13 -1.36 3.30 -2.41
C ARG A 13 -0.88 2.53 -3.63
N TYR A 14 0.24 1.84 -3.48
CA TYR A 14 0.81 1.00 -4.53
C TYR A 14 1.29 -0.32 -3.94
N THR A 15 1.12 -1.42 -4.67
CA THR A 15 1.64 -2.73 -4.29
C THR A 15 2.65 -3.22 -5.33
N VAL A 16 3.51 -4.15 -4.94
CA VAL A 16 4.49 -4.77 -5.84
C VAL A 16 3.91 -6.11 -6.28
N GLU A 17 3.85 -6.34 -7.58
CA GLU A 17 3.45 -7.63 -8.13
C GLU A 17 4.54 -8.66 -7.87
N ASN A 18 4.17 -9.74 -7.18
CA ASN A 18 5.11 -10.78 -6.78
C ASN A 18 5.23 -11.87 -7.84
N LEU A 19 6.46 -12.35 -8.04
CA LEU A 19 6.77 -13.50 -8.87
C LEU A 19 7.24 -14.65 -7.96
N GLU A 20 6.95 -15.90 -8.33
CA GLU A 20 7.21 -17.10 -7.50
C GLU A 20 8.67 -17.28 -7.05
N ARG A 21 9.64 -16.65 -7.72
CA ARG A 21 11.09 -16.82 -7.46
C ARG A 21 11.75 -15.62 -6.79
N VAL A 22 10.96 -14.67 -6.31
CA VAL A 22 11.45 -13.41 -5.74
C VAL A 22 10.90 -13.25 -4.33
N HIS A 23 11.60 -12.49 -3.47
CA HIS A 23 11.08 -12.16 -2.15
C HIS A 23 9.67 -11.55 -2.26
N PRO A 24 8.66 -12.12 -1.59
CA PRO A 24 7.30 -11.62 -1.68
C PRO A 24 7.14 -10.32 -0.89
N PHE A 25 6.81 -9.25 -1.60
CA PHE A 25 6.38 -7.99 -1.07
C PHE A 25 4.88 -8.03 -0.75
N THR A 26 4.54 -8.33 0.50
CA THR A 26 3.14 -8.48 0.96
C THR A 26 2.45 -7.18 1.34
N GLY A 27 3.14 -6.05 1.17
CA GLY A 27 2.76 -4.75 1.68
C GLY A 27 2.32 -3.77 0.60
N PHE A 28 2.30 -2.49 0.99
CA PHE A 28 1.99 -1.38 0.10
C PHE A 28 2.86 -0.15 0.40
N PHE A 29 3.12 0.63 -0.64
CA PHE A 29 3.63 1.99 -0.52
C PHE A 29 2.50 2.97 -0.25
N LEU A 30 2.73 3.93 0.65
CA LEU A 30 1.91 5.12 0.85
C LEU A 30 2.85 6.29 1.19
N ASP A 31 2.78 7.36 0.41
CA ASP A 31 3.59 8.57 0.59
C ASP A 31 5.11 8.29 0.68
N GLY A 32 5.58 7.30 -0.10
CA GLY A 32 6.98 6.89 -0.16
C GLY A 32 7.45 6.03 1.02
N LYS A 33 6.56 5.64 1.92
CA LYS A 33 6.81 4.65 2.98
C LYS A 33 6.17 3.33 2.61
N TYR A 34 6.78 2.23 3.02
CA TYR A 34 6.30 0.87 2.77
C TYR A 34 5.84 0.22 4.07
N TYR A 35 4.63 -0.31 4.07
CA TYR A 35 3.95 -0.93 5.20
C TYR A 35 3.56 -2.37 4.85
N LEU A 36 3.72 -3.33 5.76
CA LEU A 36 3.33 -4.74 5.48
C LEU A 36 1.81 -4.99 5.60
N GLY A 37 1.05 -3.99 6.06
CA GLY A 37 -0.40 -4.07 6.26
C GLY A 37 -0.93 -2.76 6.85
N PRO A 38 -2.23 -2.43 6.71
CA PRO A 38 -2.79 -1.17 7.16
C PRO A 38 -2.89 -1.08 8.69
N GLU A 39 -2.87 -2.21 9.38
CA GLU A 39 -2.84 -2.29 10.84
C GLU A 39 -1.45 -1.92 11.39
N LEU A 40 -0.41 -2.01 10.55
CA LEU A 40 0.95 -1.72 10.93
C LEU A 40 1.21 -0.22 10.83
N LEU A 41 1.25 0.42 11.99
CA LEU A 41 1.62 1.83 12.13
C LEU A 41 3.13 2.09 11.93
N THR A 42 3.92 1.03 11.76
CA THR A 42 5.36 1.10 11.55
C THR A 42 5.70 0.79 10.10
N ALA A 43 6.27 1.77 9.39
CA ALA A 43 6.84 1.54 8.07
C ALA A 43 8.11 0.69 8.19
N VAL A 44 8.21 -0.35 7.37
CA VAL A 44 9.38 -1.24 7.31
C VAL A 44 10.26 -0.95 6.09
N GLY A 45 9.89 0.04 5.28
CA GLY A 45 10.68 0.49 4.15
C GLY A 45 10.30 1.90 3.73
N TRP A 46 11.13 2.51 2.89
CA TRP A 46 10.91 3.86 2.38
C TRP A 46 11.68 4.11 1.08
N LEU A 47 11.26 5.16 0.37
CA LEU A 47 11.94 5.64 -0.83
C LEU A 47 12.91 6.76 -0.48
N GLU A 48 14.17 6.60 -0.89
CA GLU A 48 15.20 7.63 -0.93
C GLU A 48 15.41 8.06 -2.39
N GLY A 49 14.64 9.06 -2.82
CA GLY A 49 14.50 9.37 -4.24
C GLY A 49 13.84 8.20 -4.97
N ARG A 50 14.61 7.50 -5.81
CA ARG A 50 14.18 6.26 -6.49
C ARG A 50 14.61 4.99 -5.78
N ARG A 51 15.47 5.07 -4.77
CA ARG A 51 16.02 3.88 -4.09
C ARG A 51 15.02 3.37 -3.07
N PHE A 52 14.63 2.11 -3.18
CA PHE A 52 13.77 1.46 -2.21
C PHE A 52 14.62 0.81 -1.11
N ILE A 53 14.52 1.40 0.08
CA ILE A 53 15.11 0.87 1.31
C ILE A 53 14.06 -0.02 1.98
N TYR A 54 14.44 -1.26 2.28
CA TYR A 54 13.61 -2.27 2.92
C TYR A 54 14.32 -2.81 4.15
N ASP A 55 13.81 -2.42 5.31
CA ASP A 55 14.32 -2.71 6.65
C ASP A 55 13.46 -3.75 7.37
N ASN A 56 13.04 -4.77 6.64
CA ASN A 56 12.44 -5.94 7.26
C ASN A 56 13.53 -6.98 7.56
N LEU A 57 13.34 -7.71 8.65
CA LEU A 57 14.26 -8.76 9.10
C LEU A 57 13.65 -10.12 8.82
N ASP A 58 14.50 -11.10 8.53
CA ASP A 58 14.09 -12.49 8.39
C ASP A 58 13.92 -13.19 9.75
N ALA A 59 13.62 -14.49 9.72
CA ALA A 59 13.44 -15.30 10.92
C ALA A 59 14.69 -15.42 11.80
N THR A 60 15.87 -15.10 11.27
CA THR A 60 17.15 -15.09 11.99
C THR A 60 17.48 -13.71 12.57
N GLY A 61 16.71 -12.67 12.21
CA GLY A 61 16.95 -11.29 12.60
C GLY A 61 17.89 -10.54 11.66
N GLU A 62 18.26 -11.13 10.53
CA GLU A 62 19.12 -10.52 9.52
C GLU A 62 18.27 -9.72 8.50
N PRO A 63 18.79 -8.63 7.93
CA PRO A 63 18.08 -7.89 6.88
C PRO A 63 17.78 -8.78 5.67
N VAL A 64 16.54 -8.72 5.16
CA VAL A 64 16.13 -9.48 3.97
C VAL A 64 16.98 -9.14 2.73
N PHE A 65 17.38 -7.87 2.60
CA PHE A 65 18.27 -7.41 1.52
C PHE A 65 19.57 -6.86 2.09
N ALA A 66 20.68 -7.13 1.40
CA ALA A 66 21.99 -6.58 1.75
C ALA A 66 21.96 -5.05 1.78
N ASN A 67 22.54 -4.45 2.82
CA ASN A 67 22.50 -3.00 3.07
C ASN A 67 21.08 -2.41 3.09
N ARG A 68 20.05 -3.24 3.31
CA ARG A 68 18.62 -2.87 3.29
C ARG A 68 18.17 -2.31 1.94
N PHE A 69 18.94 -2.50 0.87
CA PHE A 69 18.62 -1.97 -0.44
C PHE A 69 17.89 -3.03 -1.27
N ALA A 70 16.58 -2.86 -1.44
CA ALA A 70 15.77 -3.79 -2.23
C ALA A 70 15.96 -3.56 -3.73
N GLY A 71 16.02 -2.29 -4.17
CA GLY A 71 16.14 -1.95 -5.58
C GLY A 71 15.87 -0.48 -5.91
N GLU A 72 15.68 -0.18 -7.19
CA GLU A 72 15.25 1.14 -7.67
C GLU A 72 13.84 1.08 -8.27
N ILE A 73 13.03 2.09 -7.98
CA ILE A 73 11.72 2.28 -8.59
C ILE A 73 11.80 3.39 -9.64
N LYS A 74 11.33 3.08 -10.84
CA LYS A 74 11.18 4.05 -11.93
C LYS A 74 9.93 3.70 -12.75
N ASP A 75 9.12 4.70 -13.06
CA ASP A 75 7.94 4.55 -13.92
C ASP A 75 7.05 3.36 -13.50
N LEU A 76 6.81 3.21 -12.18
CA LEU A 76 6.05 2.09 -11.59
C LEU A 76 6.64 0.70 -11.85
N VAL A 77 7.96 0.60 -11.99
CA VAL A 77 8.69 -0.66 -12.06
C VAL A 77 9.78 -0.67 -11.00
N LEU A 78 9.78 -1.69 -10.15
CA LEU A 78 10.83 -1.98 -9.17
C LEU A 78 11.86 -2.90 -9.81
N THR A 79 13.06 -2.38 -10.06
CA THR A 79 14.23 -3.17 -10.45
C THR A 79 15.01 -3.53 -9.20
N LEU A 80 14.99 -4.79 -8.81
CA LEU A 80 15.70 -5.31 -7.64
C LEU A 80 17.22 -5.28 -7.84
N ALA A 81 17.96 -5.39 -6.74
CA ALA A 81 19.43 -5.37 -6.75
C ALA A 81 20.07 -6.50 -7.59
N ASP A 82 19.34 -7.60 -7.83
CA ASP A 82 19.74 -8.71 -8.70
C ASP A 82 19.40 -8.49 -10.19
N GLY A 83 18.75 -7.36 -10.52
CA GLY A 83 18.29 -7.01 -11.87
C GLY A 83 16.87 -7.46 -12.20
N THR A 84 16.19 -8.19 -11.30
CA THR A 84 14.81 -8.64 -11.52
C THR A 84 13.86 -7.45 -11.51
N SER A 85 12.95 -7.39 -12.49
CA SER A 85 11.96 -6.31 -12.60
C SER A 85 10.58 -6.80 -12.16
N LEU A 86 9.98 -6.06 -11.23
CA LEU A 86 8.62 -6.27 -10.72
C LEU A 86 7.76 -5.06 -11.04
N ALA A 87 6.52 -5.30 -11.49
CA ALA A 87 5.57 -4.21 -11.71
C ALA A 87 5.07 -3.67 -10.36
N VAL A 88 4.84 -2.36 -10.32
CA VAL A 88 4.25 -1.68 -9.17
C VAL A 88 2.90 -1.15 -9.61
N SER A 89 1.82 -1.72 -9.08
CA SER A 89 0.46 -1.35 -9.47
C SER A 89 -0.21 -0.50 -8.40
N ARG A 90 -1.04 0.45 -8.84
CA ARG A 90 -1.85 1.26 -7.94
C ARG A 90 -2.86 0.35 -7.25
N LEU A 91 -2.93 0.44 -5.94
CA LEU A 91 -3.86 -0.34 -5.13
C LEU A 91 -5.11 0.49 -4.85
N GLU A 92 -6.24 0.11 -5.48
CA GLU A 92 -7.52 0.79 -5.28
C GLU A 92 -8.25 0.34 -4.02
N HIS A 93 -8.16 -0.94 -3.67
CA HIS A 93 -8.82 -1.55 -2.51
C HIS A 93 -7.82 -2.34 -1.66
N TRP A 94 -7.98 -2.31 -0.33
CA TRP A 94 -7.23 -3.15 0.61
C TRP A 94 -8.20 -4.02 1.43
N PRO A 95 -7.90 -5.32 1.66
CA PRO A 95 -6.74 -6.05 1.16
C PRO A 95 -6.73 -6.14 -0.37
N PRO A 96 -5.55 -6.25 -1.01
CA PRO A 96 -5.50 -6.55 -2.43
C PRO A 96 -6.34 -7.81 -2.68
N ASP A 97 -7.18 -7.78 -3.70
CA ASP A 97 -7.85 -9.00 -4.16
C ASP A 97 -6.73 -9.99 -4.48
N GLU A 98 -6.58 -11.04 -3.67
CA GLU A 98 -5.67 -12.14 -3.97
C GLU A 98 -6.11 -12.66 -5.34
N GLY A 99 -5.35 -12.29 -6.38
CA GLY A 99 -5.78 -12.44 -7.75
C GLY A 99 -6.40 -13.81 -7.95
N GLY A 100 -7.64 -13.81 -8.45
CA GLY A 100 -8.38 -15.01 -8.78
C GLY A 100 -7.53 -15.91 -9.67
N SER A 101 -6.80 -16.82 -9.05
CA SER A 101 -6.72 -18.17 -9.56
C SER A 101 -8.14 -18.67 -9.43
N GLU A 102 -8.96 -18.41 -10.46
CA GLU A 102 -10.01 -19.34 -10.81
C GLU A 102 -9.29 -20.67 -10.99
N VAL A 103 -9.15 -21.41 -9.89
CA VAL A 103 -8.95 -22.84 -9.92
C VAL A 103 -10.25 -23.30 -10.57
N GLU A 104 -10.24 -23.38 -11.90
CA GLU A 104 -11.26 -24.08 -12.64
C GLU A 104 -11.30 -25.48 -12.03
N GLN A 105 -12.22 -25.68 -11.10
CA GLN A 105 -12.48 -26.97 -10.49
C GLN A 105 -12.98 -27.86 -11.63
N PRO A 106 -12.22 -28.87 -12.06
CA PRO A 106 -12.70 -29.78 -13.08
C PRO A 106 -13.70 -30.71 -12.37
N GLY A 107 -14.97 -30.31 -12.28
CA GLY A 107 -15.92 -31.15 -11.55
C GLY A 107 -17.38 -30.74 -11.38
N GLN A 108 -17.82 -29.50 -11.64
CA GLN A 108 -19.24 -29.17 -11.44
C GLN A 108 -19.97 -28.87 -12.74
N ARG A 109 -20.38 -29.98 -13.37
CA ARG A 109 -21.48 -30.03 -14.33
C ARG A 109 -22.74 -29.44 -13.64
N PRO A 110 -23.33 -28.35 -14.12
CA PRO A 110 -24.63 -27.92 -13.62
C PRO A 110 -25.66 -28.94 -14.11
N SER A 111 -26.13 -29.78 -13.19
CA SER A 111 -27.32 -30.60 -13.42
C SER A 111 -28.49 -29.65 -13.65
N VAL A 112 -28.98 -29.63 -14.89
CA VAL A 112 -30.25 -29.02 -15.28
C VAL A 112 -31.38 -29.68 -14.46
N PRO A 113 -32.25 -28.92 -13.77
CA PRO A 113 -33.60 -29.35 -13.52
C PRO A 113 -34.52 -28.65 -14.52
N GLU A 114 -35.10 -29.46 -15.38
CA GLU A 114 -36.17 -29.12 -16.29
C GLU A 114 -37.38 -28.54 -15.52
N VAL A 115 -37.93 -27.45 -16.04
CA VAL A 115 -39.06 -26.68 -15.50
C VAL A 115 -40.37 -27.49 -15.62
N PRO A 116 -41.43 -27.18 -14.86
CA PRO A 116 -42.45 -26.33 -15.50
C PRO A 116 -43.12 -25.29 -14.59
N ALA A 117 -43.54 -24.22 -15.26
CA ALA A 117 -44.36 -23.12 -14.76
C ALA A 117 -45.71 -23.59 -14.20
N PHE A 118 -46.30 -22.83 -13.26
CA PHE A 118 -47.65 -22.23 -13.36
C PHE A 118 -48.06 -21.53 -12.06
N THR A 119 -48.59 -20.30 -12.22
CA THR A 119 -49.56 -19.55 -11.36
C THR A 119 -49.18 -19.20 -9.92
N ALA A 120 -49.59 -18.09 -9.30
CA ALA A 120 -50.16 -16.79 -9.67
C ALA A 120 -50.37 -16.03 -8.34
N THR A 121 -50.17 -14.70 -8.36
CA THR A 121 -50.95 -13.71 -7.58
C THR A 121 -50.65 -13.43 -6.09
N GLN A 122 -50.30 -12.15 -5.86
CA GLN A 122 -50.51 -11.27 -4.68
C GLN A 122 -49.74 -11.57 -3.37
N GLY A 123 -49.22 -10.58 -2.65
CA GLY A 123 -49.55 -9.16 -2.67
C GLY A 123 -48.50 -8.25 -2.05
N ARG A 124 -48.25 -7.14 -2.75
CA ARG A 124 -48.29 -5.76 -2.25
C ARG A 124 -47.95 -5.57 -0.76
N ARG A 125 -46.73 -5.07 -0.48
CA ARG A 125 -46.55 -4.02 0.54
C ARG A 125 -45.51 -3.00 0.08
N LEU A 126 -46.05 -1.85 -0.34
CA LEU A 126 -45.38 -0.57 -0.48
C LEU A 126 -45.05 -0.01 0.91
N VAL A 127 -43.80 0.38 1.13
CA VAL A 127 -43.36 1.53 1.96
C VAL A 127 -42.08 2.03 1.27
N ALA A 128 -42.10 2.96 0.32
CA ALA A 128 -42.27 4.41 0.49
C ALA A 128 -41.38 4.99 1.60
N GLY A 129 -40.19 5.47 1.23
CA GLY A 129 -39.25 6.15 2.12
C GLY A 129 -38.14 6.86 1.34
N VAL A 130 -38.52 7.87 0.57
CA VAL A 130 -37.68 9.00 0.13
C VAL A 130 -37.47 9.86 1.39
N GLU A 131 -36.30 10.38 1.77
CA GLU A 131 -35.53 11.51 1.22
C GLU A 131 -34.17 11.53 1.95
N ARG A 132 -33.03 11.68 1.26
CA ARG A 132 -32.38 12.92 0.82
C ARG A 132 -32.14 14.00 1.91
N LEU A 133 -30.85 14.32 2.01
CA LEU A 133 -30.27 15.66 2.17
C LEU A 133 -30.11 16.22 3.58
N GLN A 134 -28.86 16.26 4.07
CA GLN A 134 -28.31 17.52 4.58
C GLN A 134 -26.78 17.55 4.60
N ARG A 135 -26.21 18.34 3.69
CA ARG A 135 -24.89 18.96 3.86
C ARG A 135 -25.01 20.02 4.96
N HIS A 136 -24.04 20.07 5.87
CA HIS A 136 -23.54 21.33 6.41
C HIS A 136 -22.03 21.20 6.72
N PRO A 137 -21.19 22.12 6.18
CA PRO A 137 -19.82 22.36 6.62
C PRO A 137 -19.75 23.57 7.57
N ALA A 138 -18.97 23.47 8.64
CA ALA A 138 -18.38 24.58 9.42
C ALA A 138 -17.44 23.95 10.48
N ALA A 139 -16.12 24.12 10.41
CA ALA A 139 -15.35 25.25 10.98
C ALA A 139 -15.63 25.40 12.50
N ILE A 140 -14.64 25.34 13.41
CA ILE A 140 -13.70 26.44 13.71
C ILE A 140 -12.62 25.95 14.72
N LEU A 141 -11.36 26.30 14.39
CA LEU A 141 -10.21 26.73 15.21
C LEU A 141 -10.08 26.37 16.70
N ALA A 142 -8.89 25.86 17.06
CA ALA A 142 -8.11 26.37 18.19
C ALA A 142 -6.58 26.25 17.93
N THR A 143 -5.92 27.39 18.10
CA THR A 143 -4.49 27.74 17.98
C THR A 143 -3.60 27.25 19.12
N ALA A 144 -2.29 27.07 18.85
CA ALA A 144 -1.14 27.69 19.56
C ALA A 144 0.10 26.75 19.53
N LEU A 145 1.12 27.00 18.70
CA LEU A 145 2.34 27.79 19.00
C LEU A 145 3.17 27.29 20.20
N ALA A 146 4.27 26.58 19.90
CA ALA A 146 5.49 26.63 20.70
C ALA A 146 6.73 26.41 19.79
N LEU A 147 7.51 27.47 19.65
CA LEU A 147 8.85 27.52 19.04
C LEU A 147 9.91 26.90 19.97
N GLY A 148 11.00 26.37 19.40
CA GLY A 148 12.24 26.03 20.13
C GLY A 148 13.17 25.10 19.33
N PHE A 149 13.91 25.57 18.33
CA PHE A 149 15.33 25.96 18.44
C PHE A 149 16.28 24.86 18.99
N VAL A 150 16.79 23.98 18.12
CA VAL A 150 18.10 23.33 18.31
C VAL A 150 18.84 23.23 16.96
N ALA A 151 19.05 24.39 16.33
CA ALA A 151 20.11 24.56 15.33
C ALA A 151 21.30 25.19 16.06
N GLY A 152 22.23 24.37 16.57
CA GLY A 152 23.40 24.92 17.26
C GLY A 152 24.14 24.00 18.21
N TRP A 153 24.40 22.73 17.87
CA TRP A 153 25.33 21.90 18.66
C TRP A 153 26.28 20.99 17.88
N VAL A 154 26.30 21.04 16.54
CA VAL A 154 27.15 20.13 15.73
C VAL A 154 28.43 20.80 15.20
N LEU A 155 28.62 22.11 15.39
CA LEU A 155 29.82 22.82 14.89
C LEU A 155 31.00 22.91 15.88
N ALA A 156 30.98 22.19 17.02
CA ALA A 156 32.03 22.27 18.05
C ALA A 156 32.78 20.96 18.31
N ALA A 157 32.67 19.96 17.42
CA ALA A 157 33.36 18.67 17.59
C ALA A 157 34.55 18.42 16.64
N LEU A 158 34.87 19.33 15.71
CA LEU A 158 35.93 19.09 14.71
C LEU A 158 37.28 19.79 14.98
N GLU A 159 37.41 20.65 15.98
CA GLU A 159 38.67 21.40 16.21
C GLU A 159 39.56 20.82 17.33
N ARG A 160 39.24 19.65 17.89
CA ARG A 160 39.93 19.13 19.09
C ARG A 160 40.43 17.71 18.91
N ARG A 161 41.41 17.52 18.02
CA ARG A 161 42.55 16.57 18.15
C ARG A 161 43.43 16.55 16.88
N ARG A 162 43.89 17.73 16.47
CA ARG A 162 45.22 17.89 15.86
C ARG A 162 46.04 18.79 16.76
N HIS A 163 46.66 18.17 17.75
CA HIS A 163 47.90 18.61 18.38
C HIS A 163 48.51 17.41 19.09
#